data_AF-A0A5J4W6V1-F1
#
_entry.id   AF-A0A5J4W6V1-F1
#
_cell.length_a   1.000
_cell.length_b   1.000
_cell.length_c   1.000
_cell.angle_alpha   90.00
_cell.angle_beta   90.00
_cell.angle_gamma   90.00
#
_symmetry.space_group_name_H-M   'P 1'
#
loop_
_entity.id
_entity.type
_entity.pdbx_description
1 polymer ?
#
loop_
_entity_poly.entity_id
_entity_poly.type
_entity_poly.pdbx_seq_one_letter_code
_entity_poly.pdbx_strand_id
1 'polypeptide(L)'
;MAVPHEYNVLNGLLGLGPDILLDILTEIRLVPDATQFVGINKKTLQLMKHDRFAKIFEQLNYPISIQDTDPQDFVLADIDRELIILIQNMQ
;
A
#
# COMPACT_ATOMS: atom_id res chain seq x y z
N MET A 1 27.46 25.67 12.14
CA MET A 1 26.86 24.66 11.24
C MET A 1 25.86 25.40 10.37
N ALA A 2 26.03 25.39 9.05
CA ALA A 2 25.07 26.00 8.13
C ALA A 2 23.99 24.95 7.80
N VAL A 3 22.72 25.29 8.02
CA VAL A 3 21.61 24.43 7.58
C VAL A 3 21.60 24.46 6.05
N PRO A 4 21.74 23.32 5.36
CA PRO A 4 21.75 23.33 3.91
C PRO A 4 20.34 23.66 3.39
N HIS A 5 20.16 24.89 2.90
CA HIS A 5 18.88 25.40 2.42
C HIS A 5 18.41 24.74 1.12
N GLU A 6 19.33 24.15 0.36
CA GLU A 6 19.08 23.46 -0.90
C GLU A 6 18.17 22.22 -0.79
N TYR A 7 18.03 21.63 0.41
CA TYR A 7 17.12 20.52 0.68
C TYR A 7 15.83 20.94 1.40
N ASN A 8 15.66 22.23 1.73
CA ASN A 8 14.44 22.71 2.35
C ASN A 8 13.33 22.87 1.29
N VAL A 9 12.56 21.81 1.10
CA VAL A 9 11.34 21.86 0.29
C VAL A 9 10.31 22.70 1.03
N LEU A 10 10.00 23.89 0.51
CA LEU A 10 8.87 24.70 0.98
C LEU A 10 7.60 23.85 0.99
N ASN A 11 6.90 23.82 2.14
CA ASN A 11 5.72 22.99 2.42
C ASN A 11 5.96 21.46 2.50
N GLY A 12 7.21 21.00 2.50
CA GLY A 12 7.57 19.59 2.67
C GLY A 12 6.87 18.67 1.67
N LEU A 13 6.35 17.53 2.14
CA LEU A 13 5.59 16.58 1.32
C LEU A 13 4.38 17.22 0.62
N LEU A 14 3.71 18.18 1.29
CA LEU A 14 2.55 18.87 0.73
C LEU A 14 2.93 19.92 -0.32
N GLY A 15 4.20 20.34 -0.34
CA GLY A 15 4.77 21.18 -1.39
C GLY A 15 4.96 20.46 -2.71
N LEU A 16 5.01 19.12 -2.68
CA LEU A 16 5.18 18.32 -3.88
C LEU A 16 3.95 18.40 -4.79
N GLY A 17 4.21 18.38 -6.10
CA GLY A 17 3.20 18.30 -7.13
C GLY A 17 2.52 16.92 -7.18
N PRO A 18 1.38 16.80 -7.87
CA PRO A 18 0.64 15.54 -7.99
C PRO A 18 1.49 14.43 -8.63
N ASP A 19 2.33 14.75 -9.63
CA ASP A 19 3.18 13.75 -10.29
C ASP A 19 4.17 13.09 -9.35
N ILE A 20 4.87 13.89 -8.54
CA ILE A 20 5.85 13.37 -7.55
C ILE A 20 5.12 12.57 -6.46
N LEU A 21 3.94 13.02 -6.03
CA LEU A 21 3.15 12.28 -5.05
C LEU A 21 2.66 10.93 -5.60
N LEU A 22 2.36 10.84 -6.90
CA LEU A 22 2.02 9.59 -7.57
C LEU A 22 3.24 8.69 -7.74
N ASP A 23 4.42 9.25 -8.00
CA ASP A 23 5.67 8.49 -8.06
C ASP A 23 6.05 7.93 -6.67
N ILE A 24 5.77 8.67 -5.59
CA ILE A 24 5.91 8.14 -4.22
C ILE A 24 4.90 7.00 -3.99
N LEU A 25 3.66 7.16 -4.47
CA LEU A 25 2.62 6.14 -4.34
C LEU A 25 2.97 4.84 -5.08
N THR A 26 3.71 4.90 -6.20
CA THR A 26 4.21 3.69 -6.91
C THR A 26 5.25 2.90 -6.13
N GLU A 27 5.97 3.53 -5.20
CA GLU A 27 6.98 2.86 -4.39
C GLU A 27 6.35 2.14 -3.17
N ILE A 28 5.10 2.44 -2.84
CA ILE A 28 4.36 1.77 -1.78
C ILE A 28 3.93 0.39 -2.26
N ARG A 29 4.15 -0.65 -1.44
CA ARG A 29 3.84 -2.04 -1.80
C ARG A 29 2.55 -2.57 -1.19
N LEU A 30 2.18 -2.06 -0.02
CA LEU A 30 1.02 -2.54 0.74
C LEU A 30 -0.17 -1.61 0.53
N VAL A 31 -1.33 -2.20 0.20
CA VAL A 31 -2.59 -1.47 0.03
C VAL A 31 -2.97 -0.64 1.28
N PRO A 32 -2.82 -1.14 2.52
CA PRO A 32 -3.08 -0.33 3.72
C PRO A 32 -2.25 0.95 3.79
N ASP A 33 -0.96 0.86 3.47
CA ASP A 33 -0.04 2.01 3.52
C ASP A 33 -0.37 3.04 2.44
N ALA A 34 -0.72 2.57 1.23
CA ALA A 34 -1.13 3.43 0.12
C ALA A 34 -2.45 4.15 0.46
N THR A 35 -3.39 3.45 1.09
CA THR A 35 -4.66 4.02 1.55
C THR A 35 -4.43 5.08 2.62
N GLN A 36 -3.54 4.80 3.57
CA GLN A 36 -3.17 5.76 4.61
C GLN A 36 -2.53 7.01 4.01
N PHE A 37 -1.60 6.84 3.05
CA PHE A 37 -0.92 7.93 2.36
C PHE A 37 -1.89 8.86 1.62
N VAL A 38 -2.83 8.28 0.86
CA VAL A 38 -3.85 9.04 0.11
C VAL A 38 -4.81 9.75 1.08
N GLY A 39 -5.13 9.13 2.21
CA GLY A 39 -6.07 9.63 3.22
C GLY A 39 -5.56 10.76 4.12
N ILE A 40 -4.29 11.17 4.05
CA ILE A 40 -3.70 12.15 5.00
C ILE A 40 -4.38 13.52 4.93
N ASN A 41 -4.71 14.01 3.72
CA ASN A 41 -5.35 15.30 3.54
C ASN A 41 -6.10 15.42 2.21
N LYS A 42 -6.79 16.55 2.00
CA LYS A 42 -7.58 16.81 0.78
C LYS A 42 -6.75 16.82 -0.51
N LYS A 43 -5.48 17.22 -0.46
CA LYS A 43 -4.59 17.28 -1.62
C LYS A 43 -4.17 15.86 -2.04
N THR A 44 -3.79 15.02 -1.09
CA THR A 44 -3.46 13.61 -1.34
C THR A 44 -4.70 12.82 -1.74
N LEU A 45 -5.87 13.15 -1.20
CA LEU A 45 -7.13 12.53 -1.60
C LEU A 45 -7.51 12.81 -3.06
N GLN A 46 -7.12 13.97 -3.60
CA GLN A 46 -7.33 14.30 -5.01
C GLN A 46 -6.51 13.42 -5.97
N LEU A 47 -5.46 12.75 -5.49
CA LEU A 47 -4.67 11.82 -6.29
C LEU A 47 -5.53 10.66 -6.82
N MET A 48 -6.59 10.26 -6.10
CA MET A 48 -7.54 9.24 -6.56
C MET A 48 -8.26 9.59 -7.86
N LYS A 49 -8.36 10.89 -8.19
CA LYS A 49 -9.00 11.35 -9.43
C LYS A 49 -8.06 11.36 -10.62
N HIS A 50 -6.77 11.07 -10.40
CA HIS A 50 -5.78 11.12 -11.45
C HIS A 50 -5.79 9.83 -12.28
N ASP A 51 -5.68 9.93 -13.60
CA ASP A 51 -5.76 8.76 -14.51
C ASP A 51 -4.68 7.70 -14.21
N ARG A 52 -3.52 8.15 -13.71
CA ARG A 52 -2.42 7.26 -13.29
C ARG A 52 -2.76 6.44 -12.04
N PHE A 53 -3.65 6.94 -11.17
CA PHE A 53 -3.96 6.30 -9.89
C PHE A 53 -4.48 4.87 -10.06
N ALA A 54 -5.37 4.65 -11.04
CA ALA A 54 -5.93 3.32 -11.31
C ALA A 54 -4.83 2.29 -11.62
N LYS A 55 -3.86 2.67 -12.47
CA LYS A 55 -2.72 1.81 -12.82
C LYS A 55 -1.83 1.50 -11.63
N ILE A 56 -1.61 2.48 -10.76
CA ILE A 56 -0.83 2.28 -9.54
C ILE A 56 -1.56 1.33 -8.61
N PHE A 57 -2.86 1.54 -8.42
CA PHE A 57 -3.69 0.72 -7.54
C PHE A 57 -3.76 -0.74 -8.00
N GLU A 58 -3.83 -0.99 -9.32
CA GLU A 58 -3.72 -2.34 -9.89
C GLU A 58 -2.37 -3.02 -9.58
N GLN A 59 -1.28 -2.23 -9.51
CA GLN A 59 0.06 -2.72 -9.18
C GLN A 59 0.29 -2.96 -7.68
N LEU A 60 -0.54 -2.37 -6.81
CA LEU A 60 -0.47 -2.56 -5.36
C LEU A 60 -0.88 -3.97 -4.90
N ASN A 61 -1.20 -4.88 -5.84
CA ASN A 61 -1.53 -6.25 -5.55
C ASN A 61 -0.24 -7.11 -5.44
N TYR A 62 0.32 -7.21 -4.23
CA TYR A 62 1.31 -8.25 -3.88
C TYR A 62 0.61 -9.40 -3.13
N PRO A 63 0.11 -10.44 -3.83
CA PRO A 63 -0.33 -11.65 -3.17
C PRO A 63 0.90 -12.49 -2.86
N ILE A 64 1.52 -12.33 -1.69
CA ILE A 64 2.45 -13.37 -1.24
C ILE A 64 1.64 -14.43 -0.53
N SER A 65 1.43 -15.56 -1.20
CA SER A 65 1.22 -16.86 -0.57
C SER A 65 2.35 -17.77 -1.04
N ILE A 66 3.30 -18.07 -0.15
CA ILE A 66 4.15 -19.26 -0.29
C ILE A 66 3.80 -20.17 0.87
N GLN A 67 3.03 -21.20 0.58
CA GLN A 67 2.79 -22.34 1.44
C GLN A 67 3.62 -23.51 0.91
N ASP A 68 4.57 -24.03 1.69
CA ASP A 68 4.76 -25.47 1.87
C ASP A 68 5.79 -25.73 3.00
N THR A 69 5.32 -26.25 4.14
CA THR A 69 6.20 -26.96 5.09
C THR A 69 5.60 -28.26 5.63
N ASP A 70 4.38 -28.64 5.21
CA ASP A 70 3.89 -30.02 5.38
C ASP A 70 2.67 -30.26 4.45
N PRO A 71 2.70 -31.23 3.52
CA PRO A 71 1.62 -31.49 2.57
C PRO A 71 0.26 -31.92 3.19
N GLN A 72 0.16 -32.04 4.52
CA GLN A 72 -1.10 -32.34 5.19
C GLN A 72 -1.81 -31.12 5.82
N ASP A 73 -1.13 -29.99 6.03
CA ASP A 73 -1.73 -28.82 6.68
C ASP A 73 -1.27 -27.51 6.02
N PHE A 74 -2.15 -26.94 5.19
CA PHE A 74 -1.94 -25.61 4.61
C PHE A 74 -2.86 -24.60 5.30
N VAL A 75 -2.28 -23.62 6.00
CA VAL A 75 -3.01 -22.53 6.65
C VAL A 75 -3.08 -21.32 5.73
N LEU A 76 -4.26 -21.02 5.20
CA LEU A 76 -4.56 -19.75 4.55
C LEU A 76 -5.08 -18.78 5.61
N ALA A 77 -4.23 -17.87 6.08
CA ALA A 77 -4.64 -16.80 6.98
C ALA A 77 -4.69 -15.47 6.23
N ASP A 78 -5.87 -14.87 6.19
CA ASP A 78 -6.04 -13.47 5.79
C ASP A 78 -5.48 -12.55 6.89
N ILE A 79 -4.81 -11.46 6.52
CA ILE A 79 -4.20 -10.52 7.48
C ILE A 79 -5.29 -9.81 8.32
N ASP A 80 -6.51 -9.80 7.83
CA ASP A 80 -7.64 -9.06 8.41
C ASP A 80 -8.55 -9.94 9.29
N ARG A 81 -8.16 -11.21 9.52
CA ARG A 81 -8.71 -12.12 10.54
C ARG A 81 -10.25 -12.27 10.55
N GLU A 82 -10.89 -12.37 9.39
CA GLU A 82 -12.25 -12.91 9.29
C GLU A 82 -12.33 -13.96 8.17
N LEU A 83 -12.17 -15.23 8.55
CA LEU A 83 -12.93 -16.39 8.08
C LEU A 83 -12.19 -17.68 8.49
N ILE A 84 -12.71 -18.37 9.50
CA ILE A 84 -12.36 -19.77 9.78
C ILE A 84 -13.51 -20.63 9.25
N ILE A 85 -13.26 -21.38 8.17
CA ILE A 85 -14.08 -22.55 7.83
C ILE A 85 -13.27 -23.79 8.26
N LEU A 86 -13.66 -24.40 9.37
CA LEU A 86 -13.20 -25.73 9.75
C LEU A 86 -13.97 -26.75 8.91
N ILE A 87 -13.38 -27.28 7.84
CA ILE A 87 -13.84 -28.54 7.26
C ILE A 87 -13.11 -29.65 8.03
N GLN A 88 -13.74 -30.16 9.08
CA GLN A 88 -13.38 -31.46 9.63
C GLN A 88 -13.81 -32.53 8.62
N ASN A 89 -12.86 -33.08 7.87
CA ASN A 89 -13.09 -34.38 7.26
C ASN A 89 -12.85 -35.43 8.34
N MET A 90 -13.95 -36.00 8.85
CA MET A 90 -13.90 -37.25 9.59
C MET A 90 -13.38 -38.35 8.67
N GLN A 91 -12.22 -38.93 9.01
CA GLN A 91 -11.91 -40.35 8.81
C GLN A 91 -10.75 -40.77 9.72
#